data_AF-A0A816G6K4-F1
#
_entry.id   AF-A0A816G6K4-F1
#
_cell.length_a   1.000
_cell.length_b   1.000
_cell.length_c   1.000
_cell.angle_alpha   90.00
_cell.angle_beta   90.00
_cell.angle_gamma   90.00
#
_symmetry.space_group_name_H-M   'P 1'
#
loop_
_entity.id
_entity.type
_entity.pdbx_description
1 polymer ?
#
loop_
_entity_poly.entity_id
_entity_poly.type
_entity_poly.pdbx_seq_one_letter_code
_entity_poly.pdbx_strand_id
1 'polypeptide(L)'
;MNFNQKKLPHQLNIRARREQKVIRSIRKILRHRPDITVRRTDKSKVFYAGNVTIFSDKASRYMIETDAYQEISNERCILSENLRLVTMLLASLLKNRAINHEQHKKMSPKIDSLELAHLHFIPKPHKPDTPLRPIVAAIHAPATEISKFLNDLLAPIFLRVARQTTFIN
;
A
#
# COMPACT_ATOMS: atom_id res chain seq x y z
N MET A 1 -8.81 -27.63 -13.56
CA MET A 1 -7.72 -28.18 -12.73
C MET A 1 -8.27 -28.47 -11.35
N ASN A 2 -8.41 -29.76 -11.02
CA ASN A 2 -8.91 -30.21 -9.72
C ASN A 2 -7.79 -29.99 -8.69
N PHE A 3 -7.89 -28.95 -7.86
CA PHE A 3 -7.07 -28.84 -6.66
C PHE A 3 -7.53 -29.92 -5.70
N ASN A 4 -7.03 -31.14 -5.89
CA ASN A 4 -7.08 -32.18 -4.89
C ASN A 4 -6.53 -31.57 -3.60
N GLN A 5 -7.42 -31.37 -2.62
CA GLN A 5 -7.07 -30.87 -1.29
C GLN A 5 -6.13 -31.89 -0.64
N LYS A 6 -4.84 -31.79 -0.95
CA LYS A 6 -3.80 -32.55 -0.25
C LYS A 6 -3.96 -32.22 1.24
N LYS A 7 -4.36 -33.22 2.02
CA LYS A 7 -4.47 -33.08 3.48
C LYS A 7 -3.14 -32.54 3.99
N LEU A 8 -3.19 -31.36 4.64
CA LEU A 8 -2.02 -30.76 5.27
C LEU A 8 -1.35 -31.80 6.20
N PRO A 9 -0.02 -31.95 6.14
CA PRO A 9 0.72 -32.82 7.05
C PRO A 9 0.29 -32.63 8.51
N HIS A 10 0.15 -33.72 9.25
CA HIS A 10 -0.39 -33.71 10.62
C HIS A 10 0.35 -32.71 11.54
N GLN A 11 1.67 -32.63 11.41
CA GLN A 11 2.51 -31.70 12.15
C GLN A 11 2.19 -30.23 11.84
N LEU A 12 1.93 -29.89 10.55
CA LEU A 12 1.54 -28.54 10.16
C LEU A 12 0.15 -28.18 10.69
N ASN A 13 -0.78 -29.14 10.72
CA ASN A 13 -2.09 -28.94 11.34
C ASN A 13 -2.01 -28.67 12.84
N ILE A 14 -1.16 -29.41 13.58
CA ILE A 14 -0.93 -29.17 15.01
C ILE A 14 -0.34 -27.77 15.21
N ARG A 15 0.68 -27.41 14.44
CA ARG A 15 1.33 -26.10 14.50
C ARG A 15 0.33 -24.97 14.23
N ALA A 16 -0.46 -25.07 13.16
CA ALA A 16 -1.47 -24.08 12.81
C ALA A 16 -2.50 -23.87 13.94
N ARG A 17 -2.96 -24.95 14.58
CA ARG A 17 -3.87 -24.85 15.74
C ARG A 17 -3.22 -24.15 16.93
N ARG A 18 -1.93 -24.41 17.21
CA ARG A 18 -1.17 -23.74 18.28
C ARG A 18 -1.00 -22.25 17.98
N GLU A 19 -0.55 -21.91 16.78
CA GLU A 19 -0.39 -20.50 16.34
C GLU A 19 -1.73 -19.76 16.39
N GLN A 20 -2.83 -20.40 15.98
CA GLN A 20 -4.16 -19.80 16.06
C GLN A 20 -4.58 -19.52 17.51
N LYS A 21 -4.28 -20.42 18.46
CA LYS A 21 -4.53 -20.18 19.89
C LYS A 21 -3.72 -18.99 20.42
N VAL A 22 -2.43 -18.91 20.05
CA VAL A 22 -1.55 -17.78 20.41
C VAL A 22 -2.11 -16.46 19.86
N ILE A 23 -2.48 -16.41 18.59
CA ILE A 23 -3.07 -15.22 17.95
C ILE A 23 -4.36 -14.79 18.67
N ARG A 24 -5.23 -15.73 19.02
CA ARG A 24 -6.47 -15.43 19.77
C ARG A 24 -6.16 -14.83 21.15
N SER A 25 -5.17 -15.37 21.86
CA SER A 25 -4.73 -14.86 23.15
C SER A 25 -4.18 -13.43 23.04
N ILE A 26 -3.27 -13.19 22.08
CA ILE A 26 -2.72 -11.85 21.80
C ILE A 26 -3.84 -10.86 21.48
N ARG A 27 -4.79 -11.23 20.62
CA ARG A 27 -5.95 -10.37 20.29
C ARG A 27 -6.79 -10.06 21.52
N LYS A 28 -7.00 -11.01 22.43
CA LYS A 28 -7.72 -10.77 23.69
C LYS A 28 -6.99 -9.76 24.56
N ILE A 29 -5.67 -9.87 24.69
CA ILE A 29 -4.84 -8.90 25.45
C ILE A 29 -4.93 -7.50 24.81
N LEU A 30 -4.73 -7.40 23.50
CA LEU A 30 -4.73 -6.11 22.79
C LEU A 30 -6.09 -5.41 22.84
N ARG A 31 -7.22 -6.14 22.92
CA ARG A 31 -8.54 -5.54 23.13
C ARG A 31 -8.64 -4.73 24.42
N HIS A 32 -7.85 -5.09 25.45
CA HIS A 32 -7.82 -4.39 26.72
C HIS A 32 -6.63 -3.41 26.85
N ARG A 33 -5.83 -3.25 25.80
CA ARG A 33 -4.63 -2.40 25.76
C ARG A 33 -4.66 -1.49 24.52
N PRO A 34 -5.60 -0.53 24.45
CA PRO A 34 -5.74 0.37 23.31
C PRO A 34 -4.54 1.33 23.17
N ASP A 35 -3.70 1.43 24.19
CA ASP A 35 -2.46 2.18 24.21
C ASP A 35 -1.32 1.49 23.45
N ILE A 36 -1.49 0.24 23.01
CA ILE A 36 -0.48 -0.50 22.23
C ILE A 36 -0.88 -0.57 20.76
N THR A 37 0.02 -0.14 19.87
CA THR A 37 -0.09 -0.38 18.43
C THR A 37 0.82 -1.52 18.00
N VAL A 38 0.32 -2.39 17.13
CA VAL A 38 1.10 -3.46 16.50
C VAL A 38 1.14 -3.24 14.99
N ARG A 39 2.33 -3.14 14.40
CA ARG A 39 2.53 -2.88 12.96
C ARG A 39 3.54 -3.85 12.37
N ARG A 40 3.37 -4.18 11.08
CA ARG A 40 4.42 -4.84 10.31
C ARG A 40 5.58 -3.88 10.11
N THR A 41 6.80 -4.39 10.14
CA THR A 41 8.01 -3.59 9.91
C THR A 41 8.45 -3.68 8.46
N ASP A 42 9.20 -2.68 8.01
CA ASP A 42 9.60 -2.51 6.61
C ASP A 42 10.45 -3.67 6.06
N LYS A 43 11.61 -3.96 6.68
CA LYS A 43 12.59 -4.92 6.15
C LYS A 43 12.78 -6.19 6.98
N SER A 44 12.35 -6.17 8.23
CA SER A 44 12.87 -7.10 9.24
C SER A 44 12.02 -8.35 9.48
N LYS A 45 10.92 -8.57 8.73
CA LYS A 45 9.94 -9.67 8.97
C LYS A 45 9.45 -9.81 10.42
N VAL A 46 9.69 -8.79 11.26
CA VAL A 46 9.24 -8.70 12.66
C VAL A 46 8.06 -7.75 12.77
N PHE A 47 7.39 -7.80 13.92
CA PHE A 47 6.36 -6.85 14.29
C PHE A 47 6.94 -5.78 15.21
N TYR A 48 6.50 -4.55 15.00
CA TYR A 48 6.65 -3.48 15.96
C TYR A 48 5.45 -3.55 16.92
N ALA A 49 5.72 -3.55 18.23
CA ALA A 49 4.72 -3.33 19.26
C ALA A 49 5.18 -2.16 20.11
N GLY A 50 4.38 -1.10 20.20
CA GLY A 50 4.78 0.12 20.91
C GLY A 50 3.59 0.96 21.34
N ASN A 51 3.86 2.04 22.08
CA ASN A 51 2.83 2.94 22.57
C ASN A 51 2.22 3.77 21.42
N VAL A 52 0.88 3.89 21.39
CA VAL A 52 0.15 4.62 20.36
C VAL A 52 0.51 6.10 20.35
N THR A 53 0.58 6.76 21.51
CA THR A 53 0.91 8.19 21.62
C THR A 53 2.29 8.47 21.06
N ILE A 54 3.31 7.71 21.47
CA ILE A 54 4.68 7.85 20.94
C ILE A 54 4.72 7.65 19.42
N PHE A 55 3.95 6.69 18.91
CA PHE A 55 3.86 6.45 17.47
C PHE A 55 3.23 7.63 16.74
N SER A 56 2.11 8.15 17.26
CA SER A 56 1.41 9.32 16.71
C SER A 56 2.29 10.56 16.75
N ASP A 57 2.98 10.82 17.85
CA ASP A 57 3.89 11.98 17.99
C ASP A 57 5.02 11.92 16.97
N LYS A 58 5.58 10.73 16.71
CA LYS A 58 6.59 10.54 15.67
C LYS A 58 6.04 10.80 14.27
N ALA A 59 4.80 10.39 14.01
CA ALA A 59 4.14 10.64 12.73
C ALA A 59 3.88 12.14 12.56
N SER A 60 3.30 12.81 13.55
CA SER A 60 3.05 14.26 13.53
C SER A 60 4.35 15.06 13.40
N ARG A 61 5.41 14.67 14.12
CA ARG A 61 6.73 15.29 13.98
C ARG A 61 7.26 15.16 12.56
N TYR A 62 7.16 13.98 11.95
CA TYR A 62 7.55 13.78 10.56
C TYR A 62 6.78 14.72 9.61
N MET A 63 5.47 14.87 9.81
CA MET A 63 4.64 15.76 8.99
C MET A 63 5.10 17.22 9.13
N ILE A 64 5.35 17.69 10.35
CA ILE A 64 5.79 19.07 10.64
C ILE A 64 7.21 19.33 10.10
N GLU A 65 8.16 18.42 10.34
CA GLU A 65 9.56 18.62 9.98
C GLU A 65 9.80 18.56 8.46
N THR A 66 9.01 17.76 7.74
CA THR A 66 9.22 17.56 6.30
C THR A 66 8.33 18.43 5.42
N ASP A 67 7.18 18.88 5.94
CA ASP A 67 6.14 19.60 5.18
C ASP A 67 5.77 18.91 3.85
N ALA A 68 5.97 17.59 3.78
CA ALA A 68 5.86 16.82 2.54
C ALA A 68 4.41 16.39 2.21
N TYR A 69 3.54 16.43 3.22
CA TYR A 69 2.15 15.98 3.12
C TYR A 69 1.27 16.92 3.92
N GLN A 70 0.05 17.13 3.42
CA GLN A 70 -0.97 17.90 4.10
C GLN A 70 -2.17 17.02 4.41
N GLU A 71 -2.73 17.17 5.60
CA GLU A 71 -3.99 16.54 5.95
C GLU A 71 -5.13 17.15 5.12
N ILE A 72 -6.02 16.29 4.62
CA ILE A 72 -7.19 16.72 3.88
C ILE A 72 -8.23 17.22 4.89
N SER A 73 -8.29 18.54 5.10
CA SER A 73 -9.33 19.18 5.91
C SER A 73 -10.64 19.24 5.12
N ASN A 74 -11.67 18.54 5.60
CA ASN A 74 -12.92 18.28 4.88
C ASN A 74 -13.72 19.53 4.50
N GLU A 75 -14.13 19.56 3.22
CA GLU A 75 -15.40 20.08 2.66
C GLU A 75 -15.64 19.49 1.25
N ARG A 76 -14.59 18.99 0.56
CA ARG A 76 -14.68 18.38 -0.77
C ARG A 76 -14.46 16.88 -0.73
N CYS A 77 -15.31 16.13 -1.45
CA CYS A 77 -15.10 14.70 -1.69
C CYS A 77 -13.96 14.50 -2.70
N ILE A 78 -12.71 14.54 -2.23
CA ILE A 78 -11.50 14.43 -3.07
C ILE A 78 -11.50 13.16 -3.93
N LEU A 79 -12.06 12.06 -3.42
CA LEU A 79 -12.17 10.83 -4.20
C LEU A 79 -13.02 11.03 -5.46
N SER A 80 -14.17 11.70 -5.32
CA SER A 80 -15.07 11.99 -6.45
C SER A 80 -14.42 12.97 -7.45
N GLU A 81 -13.66 13.94 -6.96
CA GLU A 81 -12.94 14.90 -7.80
C GLU A 81 -11.83 14.20 -8.60
N ASN A 82 -11.01 13.38 -7.94
CA ASN A 82 -9.98 12.58 -8.59
C ASN A 82 -10.57 11.62 -9.63
N LEU A 83 -11.68 10.95 -9.30
CA LEU A 83 -12.40 10.09 -10.23
C LEU A 83 -12.87 10.86 -11.47
N ARG A 84 -13.46 12.04 -11.27
CA ARG A 84 -13.92 12.91 -12.36
C ARG A 84 -12.75 13.32 -13.26
N LEU A 85 -11.65 13.79 -12.68
CA LEU A 85 -10.46 14.23 -13.42
C LEU A 85 -9.87 13.08 -14.26
N VAL A 86 -9.73 11.89 -13.66
CA VAL A 86 -9.22 10.70 -14.37
C VAL A 86 -10.16 10.29 -15.50
N THR A 87 -11.48 10.28 -15.25
CA THR A 87 -12.47 9.92 -16.27
C THR A 87 -12.44 10.91 -17.44
N MET A 88 -12.36 12.21 -17.16
CA MET A 88 -12.26 13.25 -18.18
C MET A 88 -10.97 13.12 -19.01
N LEU A 89 -9.85 12.84 -18.36
CA LEU A 89 -8.58 12.60 -19.04
C LEU A 89 -8.68 11.42 -20.02
N LEU A 90 -9.18 10.27 -19.56
CA LEU A 90 -9.33 9.08 -20.39
C LEU A 90 -10.28 9.30 -21.57
N ALA A 91 -11.40 9.99 -21.34
CA ALA A 91 -12.34 10.35 -22.39
C ALA A 91 -11.69 11.26 -23.45
N SER A 92 -10.90 12.25 -23.03
CA SER A 92 -10.15 13.14 -23.93
C SER A 92 -9.11 12.36 -24.75
N LEU A 93 -8.34 11.48 -24.12
CA LEU A 93 -7.33 10.65 -24.80
C LEU A 93 -7.97 9.72 -25.83
N LEU A 94 -9.13 9.12 -25.52
CA LEU A 94 -9.86 8.26 -26.45
C LEU A 94 -10.41 9.07 -27.64
N LYS A 95 -11.02 10.23 -27.37
CA LYS A 95 -11.53 11.14 -28.42
C LYS A 95 -10.42 11.57 -29.38
N ASN A 96 -9.23 11.86 -28.85
CA ASN A 96 -8.06 12.28 -29.63
C ASN A 96 -7.29 11.10 -30.26
N ARG A 97 -7.80 9.87 -30.15
CA ARG A 97 -7.15 8.64 -30.64
C ARG A 97 -5.73 8.40 -30.09
N ALA A 98 -5.41 8.99 -28.94
CA ALA A 98 -4.15 8.77 -28.24
C ALA A 98 -4.12 7.40 -27.54
N ILE A 99 -5.30 6.86 -27.23
CA ILE A 99 -5.51 5.50 -26.72
C ILE A 99 -6.66 4.83 -27.47
N ASN A 100 -6.65 3.50 -27.52
CA ASN A 100 -7.74 2.71 -28.07
C ASN A 100 -8.79 2.33 -27.01
N HIS A 101 -9.90 1.73 -27.44
CA HIS A 101 -10.99 1.33 -26.53
C HIS A 101 -10.57 0.30 -25.47
N GLU A 102 -9.69 -0.65 -25.80
CA GLU A 102 -9.22 -1.64 -24.85
C GLU A 102 -8.33 -1.01 -23.76
N GLN A 103 -7.42 -0.12 -24.15
CA GLN A 103 -6.58 0.66 -23.25
C GLN A 103 -7.43 1.55 -22.35
N HIS A 104 -8.44 2.24 -22.91
CA HIS A 104 -9.40 3.00 -22.13
C HIS A 104 -10.09 2.11 -21.09
N LYS A 105 -10.67 0.98 -21.50
CA LYS A 105 -11.36 0.04 -20.61
C LYS A 105 -10.44 -0.51 -19.51
N LYS A 106 -9.18 -0.82 -19.85
CA LYS A 106 -8.18 -1.32 -18.88
C LYS A 106 -7.80 -0.25 -17.85
N MET A 107 -7.69 1.01 -18.27
CA MET A 107 -7.30 2.12 -17.40
C MET A 107 -8.47 2.76 -16.64
N SER A 108 -9.71 2.50 -17.06
CA SER A 108 -10.91 3.00 -16.37
C SER A 108 -10.94 2.55 -14.90
N PRO A 109 -11.17 3.48 -13.95
CA PRO A 109 -11.28 3.15 -12.53
C PRO A 109 -12.41 2.14 -12.27
N LYS A 110 -12.15 1.17 -11.39
CA LYS A 110 -13.16 0.18 -10.95
C LYS A 110 -13.93 0.75 -9.77
N ILE A 111 -15.17 1.15 -10.00
CA ILE A 111 -16.00 1.85 -9.01
C ILE A 111 -16.21 1.02 -7.74
N ASP A 112 -16.45 -0.29 -7.87
CA ASP A 112 -16.74 -1.19 -6.74
C ASP A 112 -15.57 -1.37 -5.76
N SER A 113 -14.35 -1.07 -6.19
CA SER A 113 -13.13 -1.21 -5.37
C SER A 113 -12.43 0.11 -5.13
N LEU A 114 -13.04 1.24 -5.51
CA LEU A 114 -12.35 2.53 -5.54
C LEU A 114 -12.09 3.06 -4.12
N GLU A 115 -10.85 3.48 -3.85
CA GLU A 115 -10.46 4.00 -2.54
C GLU A 115 -9.60 5.27 -2.68
N LEU A 116 -9.68 6.15 -1.68
CA LEU A 116 -8.76 7.28 -1.60
C LEU A 116 -7.37 6.78 -1.19
N ALA A 117 -6.33 7.32 -1.82
CA ALA A 117 -4.97 7.05 -1.39
C ALA A 117 -4.78 7.52 0.05
N HIS A 118 -4.24 6.67 0.92
CA HIS A 118 -4.06 7.00 2.33
C HIS A 118 -2.59 6.93 2.73
N LEU A 119 -2.17 7.93 3.50
CA LEU A 119 -0.86 7.95 4.14
C LEU A 119 -0.89 7.07 5.38
N HIS A 120 0.08 6.18 5.51
CA HIS A 120 0.33 5.44 6.74
C HIS A 120 1.83 5.34 6.99
N PHE A 121 2.19 5.02 8.24
CA PHE A 121 3.59 4.99 8.66
C PHE A 121 4.03 3.56 9.01
N ILE A 122 5.22 3.17 8.53
CA ILE A 122 5.85 1.88 8.82
C ILE A 122 7.11 2.08 9.67
N PRO A 123 7.22 1.41 10.83
CA PRO A 123 8.44 1.46 11.65
C PRO A 123 9.67 0.87 10.96
N LYS A 124 10.82 1.53 11.13
CA LYS A 124 12.15 1.04 10.74
C LYS A 124 12.97 0.64 11.98
N PRO A 125 12.71 -0.54 12.59
CA PRO A 125 13.39 -0.95 13.83
C PRO A 125 14.90 -1.19 13.68
N HIS A 126 15.40 -1.30 12.46
CA HIS A 126 16.81 -1.49 12.14
C HIS A 126 17.62 -0.17 12.11
N LYS A 127 17.00 0.94 12.52
CA LYS A 127 17.62 2.27 12.60
C LYS A 127 17.51 2.79 14.04
N PRO A 128 18.49 3.58 14.52
CA PRO A 128 18.41 4.24 15.84
C PRO A 128 17.08 4.98 16.01
N ASP A 129 16.51 4.93 17.22
CA ASP A 129 15.23 5.55 17.58
C ASP A 129 13.99 5.04 16.81
N THR A 130 14.13 4.02 15.96
CA THR A 130 13.04 3.42 15.19
C THR A 130 12.18 4.48 14.48
N PRO A 131 12.74 5.20 13.49
CA PRO A 131 12.02 6.21 12.74
C PRO A 131 10.90 5.57 11.92
N LEU A 132 9.93 6.40 11.55
CA LEU A 132 8.81 6.00 10.70
C LEU A 132 9.14 6.27 9.22
N ARG A 133 8.70 5.37 8.34
CA ARG A 133 8.63 5.62 6.89
C ARG A 133 7.20 6.03 6.54
N PRO A 134 6.95 7.19 5.92
CA PRO A 134 5.66 7.45 5.29
C PRO A 134 5.47 6.54 4.08
N ILE A 135 4.27 5.98 3.92
CA ILE A 135 3.86 5.18 2.78
C ILE A 135 2.50 5.69 2.32
N VAL A 136 2.41 6.10 1.06
CA VAL A 136 1.14 6.40 0.41
C VAL A 136 0.64 5.14 -0.25
N ALA A 137 -0.42 4.55 0.30
CA ALA A 137 -1.07 3.39 -0.30
C ALA A 137 -2.15 3.85 -1.30
N ALA A 138 -1.90 3.62 -2.59
CA ALA A 138 -2.79 3.98 -3.69
C ALA A 138 -3.21 2.73 -4.49
N ILE A 139 -3.46 1.60 -3.82
CA ILE A 139 -3.67 0.29 -4.48
C ILE A 139 -4.99 0.25 -5.26
N HIS A 140 -5.94 1.14 -4.96
CA HIS A 140 -7.21 1.27 -5.67
C HIS A 140 -7.60 2.74 -5.94
N ALA A 141 -6.61 3.63 -6.02
CA ALA A 141 -6.86 5.02 -6.34
C ALA A 141 -7.31 5.18 -7.81
N PRO A 142 -8.03 6.26 -8.16
CA PRO A 142 -8.48 6.49 -9.54
C PRO A 142 -7.37 6.39 -10.59
N ALA A 143 -6.15 6.84 -10.29
CA ALA A 143 -5.03 6.87 -11.23
C ALA A 143 -4.17 5.59 -11.25
N THR A 144 -4.53 4.54 -10.50
CA THR A 144 -3.67 3.35 -10.34
C THR A 144 -3.44 2.60 -11.64
N GLU A 145 -4.49 2.38 -12.44
CA GLU A 145 -4.36 1.65 -13.70
C GLU A 145 -3.65 2.47 -14.79
N ILE A 146 -3.78 3.80 -14.77
CA ILE A 146 -2.98 4.69 -15.61
C ILE A 146 -1.49 4.56 -15.26
N SER A 147 -1.17 4.56 -13.95
CA SER A 147 0.21 4.42 -13.49
C SER A 147 0.82 3.09 -13.91
N LYS A 148 0.04 1.99 -13.82
CA LYS A 148 0.47 0.67 -14.31
C LYS A 148 0.70 0.68 -15.82
N PHE A 149 -0.21 1.27 -16.59
CA PHE A 149 -0.06 1.37 -18.03
C PHE A 149 1.21 2.13 -18.43
N LEU A 150 1.48 3.28 -17.80
CA LEU A 150 2.72 4.03 -18.02
C LEU A 150 3.95 3.22 -17.61
N ASN A 151 3.91 2.52 -16.49
CA ASN A 151 4.99 1.64 -16.07
C ASN A 151 5.25 0.53 -17.09
N ASP A 152 4.21 -0.13 -17.60
CA ASP A 152 4.34 -1.19 -18.60
C ASP A 152 4.98 -0.67 -19.91
N LEU A 153 4.66 0.57 -20.30
CA LEU A 153 5.28 1.24 -21.44
C LEU A 153 6.75 1.60 -21.21
N LEU A 154 7.07 2.12 -20.03
CA LEU A 154 8.40 2.65 -19.71
C LEU A 154 9.39 1.57 -19.25
N ALA A 155 8.91 0.48 -18.64
CA ALA A 155 9.75 -0.55 -18.03
C ALA A 155 10.77 -1.17 -19.01
N PRO A 156 10.43 -1.50 -20.28
CA PRO A 156 11.42 -2.02 -21.22
C PRO A 156 12.55 -1.03 -21.52
N ILE A 157 12.22 0.27 -21.62
CA ILE A 157 13.20 1.33 -21.87
C ILE A 157 14.12 1.47 -20.66
N PHE A 158 13.54 1.54 -19.47
CA PHE A 158 14.28 1.61 -18.21
C PHE A 158 15.23 0.42 -18.05
N LEU A 159 14.75 -0.82 -18.28
CA LEU A 159 15.57 -2.03 -18.17
C LEU A 159 16.72 -2.05 -19.17
N ARG A 160 16.51 -1.55 -20.39
CA ARG A 160 17.57 -1.44 -21.40
C ARG A 160 18.67 -0.49 -20.94
N VAL A 161 18.31 0.70 -20.46
CA VAL A 161 19.27 1.69 -19.96
C VAL A 161 19.99 1.15 -18.73
N ALA A 162 19.25 0.60 -17.76
CA ALA A 162 19.83 0.03 -16.55
C ALA A 162 20.87 -1.06 -16.84
N ARG A 163 20.63 -1.94 -17.83
CA ARG A 163 21.62 -2.95 -18.24
C ARG A 163 22.90 -2.35 -18.82
N GLN A 164 22.80 -1.22 -19.52
CA GLN A 164 23.96 -0.54 -20.10
C GLN A 164 24.78 0.23 -19.07
N THR A 165 24.14 0.69 -17.99
CA THR A 165 24.77 1.54 -16.97
C THR A 165 25.10 0.80 -15.67
N THR A 166 24.58 -0.41 -15.46
CA THR A 166 24.89 -1.22 -14.27
C THR A 166 26.18 -1.99 -14.50
N PHE A 167 27.26 -1.53 -13.86
CA PHE A 167 28.49 -2.30 -13.74
C PHE A 167 28.29 -3.42 -12.72
N ILE A 168 28.46 -4.66 -13.13
CA ILE A 168 28.55 -5.81 -12.21
C ILE A 168 30.04 -5.90 -11.83
N ASN A 169 30.38 -5.47 -10.61
CA ASN A 169 31.69 -5.73 -10.01
C ASN A 169 31.79 -7.18 -9.55
#